data_AF-A0A7J4EST2-F1
#
_entry.id   AF-A0A7J4EST2-F1
#
_cell.length_a   1.000
_cell.length_b   1.000
_cell.length_c   1.000
_cell.angle_alpha   90.00
_cell.angle_beta   90.00
_cell.angle_gamma   90.00
#
_symmetry.space_group_name_H-M   'P 1'
#
loop_
_entity.id
_entity.type
_entity.pdbx_description
1 polymer ?
#
loop_
_entity_poly.entity_id
_entity_poly.type
_entity_poly.pdbx_seq_one_letter_code
_entity_poly.pdbx_strand_id
1 'polypeptide(L)'
;MKRIEAGSYYNYLPEGCKLCRRGSKLVFFITGECDHSCFYCPISEEKKGKDVVYANERPVKNIKDVIKEIETMDAEGVAELDSEVSILELIKKA
;
A
#
# COMPACT_ATOMS: atom_id res chain seq x y z
N MET A 1 13.36 25.45 -7.50
CA MET A 1 13.66 24.00 -7.48
C MET A 1 14.32 23.63 -6.16
N LYS A 2 13.75 22.68 -5.41
CA LYS A 2 14.29 22.17 -4.13
C LYS A 2 14.95 20.81 -4.37
N ARG A 3 16.06 20.54 -3.69
CA ARG A 3 16.77 19.25 -3.71
C ARG A 3 16.38 18.42 -2.49
N ILE A 4 16.12 17.13 -2.65
CA ILE A 4 15.89 16.19 -1.53
C ILE A 4 17.19 15.53 -1.08
N GLU A 5 17.16 14.88 0.08
CA GLU A 5 18.28 14.18 0.72
C GLU A 5 18.87 13.11 -0.22
N ALA A 6 18.00 12.40 -0.95
CA ALA A 6 18.37 11.38 -1.95
C ALA A 6 18.92 11.95 -3.28
N GLY A 7 19.03 13.28 -3.41
CA GLY A 7 19.68 13.95 -4.55
C GLY A 7 18.74 14.36 -5.70
N SER A 8 17.48 13.92 -5.72
CA SER A 8 16.49 14.35 -6.72
C SER A 8 16.03 15.81 -6.51
N TYR A 9 15.38 16.38 -7.53
CA TYR A 9 14.90 17.76 -7.53
C TYR A 9 13.41 17.83 -7.81
N TYR A 10 12.71 18.79 -7.19
CA TYR A 10 11.29 19.06 -7.45
C TYR A 10 10.98 20.56 -7.36
N ASN A 11 9.93 20.99 -8.06
CA ASN A 11 9.36 22.35 -7.91
C ASN A 11 8.13 22.36 -7.00
N TYR A 12 7.31 21.31 -7.09
CA TYR A 12 6.14 21.08 -6.28
C TYR A 12 6.10 19.60 -5.86
N LEU A 13 5.69 19.33 -4.63
CA LEU A 13 5.43 17.98 -4.14
C LEU A 13 3.91 17.79 -4.04
N PRO A 14 3.30 16.86 -4.80
CA PRO A 14 1.92 16.44 -4.60
C PRO A 14 1.70 15.91 -3.19
N GLU A 15 0.46 15.97 -2.71
CA GLU A 15 0.13 15.59 -1.34
C GLU A 15 0.54 14.16 -1.00
N GLY A 16 0.25 13.20 -1.89
CA GLY A 16 0.67 11.81 -1.71
C GLY A 16 2.19 11.63 -1.55
N CYS A 17 3.02 12.47 -2.20
CA CYS A 17 4.47 12.45 -2.02
C CYS A 17 4.89 13.02 -0.66
N LYS A 18 4.17 14.02 -0.13
CA LYS A 18 4.38 14.52 1.23
C LYS A 18 4.02 13.45 2.27
N LEU A 19 2.87 12.78 2.10
CA LEU A 19 2.45 11.69 2.98
C LEU A 19 3.45 10.53 2.98
N CYS A 20 3.92 10.13 1.79
CA CYS A 20 4.93 9.09 1.62
C CYS A 20 6.26 9.46 2.30
N ARG A 21 6.76 10.69 2.11
CA ARG A 21 8.00 11.15 2.75
C ARG A 21 7.91 11.18 4.28
N ARG A 22 6.72 11.38 4.85
CA ARG A 22 6.50 11.32 6.31
C ARG A 22 6.37 9.89 6.85
N GLY A 23 6.22 8.89 5.97
CA GLY A 23 5.88 7.52 6.39
C GLY A 23 4.41 7.35 6.80
N SER A 24 3.57 8.36 6.56
CA SER A 24 2.14 8.39 6.96
C SER A 24 1.18 7.81 5.92
N LYS A 25 1.70 7.19 4.85
CA LYS A 25 0.90 6.64 3.76
C LYS A 25 0.87 5.11 3.84
N LEU A 26 -0.25 4.55 4.27
CA LEU A 26 -0.47 3.10 4.27
C LEU A 26 -0.50 2.58 2.83
N VAL A 27 0.19 1.48 2.56
CA VAL A 27 0.05 0.73 1.32
C VAL A 27 -0.81 -0.49 1.60
N PHE A 28 -2.02 -0.54 1.03
CA PHE A 28 -2.95 -1.63 1.22
C PHE A 28 -2.96 -2.52 -0.03
N PHE A 29 -2.43 -3.72 0.13
CA PHE A 29 -2.36 -4.74 -0.90
C PHE A 29 -3.50 -5.72 -0.70
N ILE A 30 -4.34 -5.89 -1.72
CA ILE A 30 -5.62 -6.56 -1.59
C ILE A 30 -5.53 -8.01 -2.04
N THR A 31 -4.94 -8.25 -3.21
CA THR A 31 -4.73 -9.60 -3.74
C THR A 31 -3.55 -9.60 -4.70
N GLY A 32 -2.90 -10.74 -4.84
CA GLY A 32 -1.93 -10.99 -5.90
C GLY A 32 -2.43 -11.94 -6.96
N GLU A 33 -3.71 -12.34 -6.93
CA GLU A 33 -4.34 -13.10 -8.01
C GLU A 33 -4.29 -12.29 -9.31
N CYS A 34 -3.69 -12.88 -10.33
CA CYS A 34 -3.47 -12.24 -11.61
C CYS A 34 -3.21 -13.33 -12.66
N ASP A 35 -3.95 -13.31 -13.77
CA ASP A 35 -3.81 -14.29 -14.85
C ASP A 35 -2.61 -14.03 -15.77
N HIS A 36 -1.79 -13.02 -15.45
CA HIS A 36 -0.64 -12.62 -16.24
C HIS A 36 0.69 -13.09 -15.64
N SER A 37 1.58 -13.58 -16.50
CA SER A 37 2.95 -13.99 -16.15
C SER A 37 3.98 -12.93 -16.56
N CYS A 38 3.77 -11.68 -16.15
CA CYS A 38 4.64 -10.55 -16.50
C CYS A 38 6.09 -10.78 -16.00
N PHE A 39 7.07 -10.61 -16.90
CA PHE A 39 8.50 -10.72 -16.54
C PHE A 39 8.98 -9.60 -15.60
N TYR A 40 8.25 -8.48 -15.55
CA TYR A 40 8.57 -7.31 -14.74
C TYR A 40 7.64 -7.16 -13.53
N CYS A 41 6.90 -8.20 -13.15
CA CYS A 41 5.93 -8.12 -12.07
C CYS A 41 6.59 -7.58 -10.79
N PRO A 42 6.12 -6.44 -10.24
CA PRO A 42 6.72 -5.84 -9.05
C PRO A 42 6.27 -6.50 -7.74
N ILE A 43 5.31 -7.44 -7.81
CA ILE A 43 4.77 -8.15 -6.65
C ILE A 43 5.76 -9.25 -6.25
N SER A 44 6.04 -9.37 -4.95
CA SER A 44 6.92 -10.42 -4.41
C SER A 44 6.32 -11.81 -4.62
N GLU A 45 7.17 -12.85 -4.69
CA GLU A 45 6.74 -14.25 -4.82
C GLU A 45 5.84 -14.73 -3.64
N GLU A 46 5.91 -14.05 -2.50
CA GLU A 46 5.06 -14.31 -1.34
C GLU A 46 3.61 -13.89 -1.59
N LYS A 47 3.40 -12.86 -2.42
CA LYS A 47 2.10 -12.24 -2.72
C LYS A 47 1.58 -12.65 -4.10
N LYS A 48 2.46 -12.83 -5.09
CA LYS A 48 2.13 -13.10 -6.50
C LYS A 48 1.37 -14.41 -6.67
N GLY A 49 0.27 -14.36 -7.42
CA GLY A 49 -0.60 -15.51 -7.73
C GLY A 49 -1.34 -16.06 -6.51
N LYS A 50 -1.46 -15.29 -5.43
CA LYS A 50 -2.08 -15.72 -4.17
C LYS A 50 -3.13 -14.72 -3.73
N ASP A 51 -4.25 -15.24 -3.24
CA ASP A 51 -5.28 -14.46 -2.57
C ASP A 51 -4.84 -14.14 -1.13
N VAL A 52 -4.05 -13.06 -0.98
CA VAL A 52 -3.50 -12.62 0.30
C VAL A 52 -3.59 -11.10 0.42
N VAL A 53 -4.00 -10.64 1.61
CA VAL A 53 -4.15 -9.22 1.95
C VAL A 53 -3.00 -8.76 2.84
N TYR A 54 -2.43 -7.60 2.56
CA TYR A 54 -1.38 -6.98 3.37
C TYR A 54 -1.63 -5.50 3.62
N ALA A 55 -1.31 -5.06 4.83
CA ALA A 55 -1.19 -3.65 5.21
C ALA A 55 0.31 -3.36 5.38
N ASN A 56 0.89 -2.59 4.47
CA ASN A 56 2.34 -2.50 4.25
C ASN A 56 2.94 -3.92 4.05
N GLU A 57 3.81 -4.36 4.97
CA GLU A 57 4.39 -5.70 4.98
C GLU A 57 3.74 -6.63 6.03
N ARG A 58 2.67 -6.19 6.69
CA ARG A 58 1.93 -7.01 7.66
C ARG A 58 0.81 -7.80 6.96
N PRO A 59 0.77 -9.14 7.09
CA PRO A 59 -0.36 -9.94 6.64
C PRO A 59 -1.63 -9.55 7.42
N VAL A 60 -2.74 -9.42 6.71
CA VAL A 60 -4.04 -9.06 7.29
C VAL A 60 -4.90 -10.31 7.36
N LYS A 61 -5.33 -10.69 8.57
CA LYS A 61 -6.25 -11.80 8.79
C LYS A 61 -7.65 -11.33 9.15
N ASN A 62 -7.75 -10.13 9.71
CA ASN A 62 -9.00 -9.48 10.10
C ASN A 62 -8.80 -7.97 10.13
N ILE A 63 -9.90 -7.23 10.20
CA ILE A 63 -9.87 -5.76 10.27
C ILE A 63 -8.96 -5.18 11.35
N LYS A 64 -8.79 -5.84 12.50
CA LYS A 64 -7.97 -5.30 13.60
C LYS A 64 -6.49 -5.24 13.21
N ASP A 65 -6.03 -6.10 12.31
CA ASP A 65 -4.65 -6.06 11.82
C ASP A 65 -4.40 -4.77 11.02
N VAL A 66 -5.39 -4.34 10.23
CA VAL A 66 -5.34 -3.09 9.45
C VAL A 66 -5.38 -1.88 10.37
N ILE A 67 -6.34 -1.84 11.31
CA ILE A 67 -6.46 -0.75 12.29
C ILE A 67 -5.17 -0.62 13.09
N LYS A 68 -4.63 -1.74 13.57
CA LYS A 68 -3.37 -1.74 14.31
C LYS A 68 -2.21 -1.20 13.49
N GLU A 69 -2.15 -1.51 12.19
CA GLU A 69 -1.11 -0.96 11.31
C GLU A 69 -1.29 0.55 11.09
N ILE A 70 -2.53 1.00 10.84
CA ILE A 70 -2.89 2.42 10.73
C ILE A 70 -2.44 3.21 11.97
N GLU A 71 -2.74 2.70 13.16
CA GLU A 71 -2.35 3.31 14.43
C GLU A 71 -0.84 3.24 14.66
N THR A 72 -0.18 2.14 14.27
CA THR A 72 1.28 1.98 14.47
C THR A 72 2.09 2.99 13.66
N MET A 73 1.59 3.39 12.49
CA MET A 73 2.29 4.31 11.58
C MET A 73 1.75 5.74 11.58
N ASP A 74 0.75 6.04 12.43
CA ASP A 74 -0.01 7.30 12.40
C ASP A 74 -0.49 7.64 10.97
N ALA A 75 -1.18 6.70 10.31
CA ALA A 75 -1.52 6.84 8.91
C ALA A 75 -2.48 8.02 8.66
N GLU A 76 -2.10 8.89 7.72
CA GLU A 76 -2.87 10.06 7.27
C GLU A 76 -3.47 9.85 5.86
N GLY A 77 -3.15 8.73 5.21
CA GLY A 77 -3.72 8.36 3.92
C GLY A 77 -3.41 6.91 3.54
N VAL A 78 -4.15 6.41 2.56
CA VAL A 78 -4.01 5.04 2.06
C VAL A 78 -3.79 5.04 0.55
N ALA A 79 -2.88 4.19 0.07
CA ALA A 79 -2.82 3.76 -1.32
C ALA A 79 -3.34 2.34 -1.41
N GLU A 80 -4.38 2.14 -2.20
CA GLU A 80 -4.96 0.82 -2.48
C GLU A 80 -4.36 0.30 -3.79
N LEU A 81 -3.91 -0.97 -3.76
CA LEU A 81 -3.43 -1.71 -4.93
C LEU A 81 -4.52 -2.71 -5.36
N ASP A 82 -5.67 -2.18 -5.77
CA ASP A 82 -6.72 -2.88 -6.55
C ASP A 82 -7.63 -1.82 -7.18
N SER A 83 -8.22 -2.12 -8.34
CA SER A 83 -9.05 -1.19 -9.11
C SER A 83 -10.56 -1.37 -8.92
N GLU A 84 -11.02 -2.44 -8.27
CA GLU A 84 -12.45 -2.78 -8.23
C GLU A 84 -13.07 -2.90 -6.83
N VAL A 85 -12.27 -3.00 -5.77
CA VAL A 85 -12.78 -3.27 -4.41
C VAL A 85 -12.44 -2.14 -3.45
N SER A 86 -13.45 -1.53 -2.83
CA SER A 86 -13.23 -0.51 -1.80
C SER A 86 -12.69 -1.16 -0.52
N ILE A 87 -11.80 -0.47 0.19
CA ILE A 87 -11.33 -0.88 1.53
C ILE A 87 -12.49 -1.31 2.43
N LEU A 88 -13.63 -0.61 2.38
CA LEU A 88 -14.80 -0.89 3.21
C LEU A 88 -15.47 -2.25 2.92
N GLU A 89 -15.33 -2.80 1.72
CA GLU A 89 -15.85 -4.12 1.37
C GLU A 89 -14.93 -5.24 1.82
N LEU A 90 -13.61 -5.01 1.85
CA LEU A 90 -12.62 -5.97 2.34
C LEU A 90 -12.61 -6.06 3.86
N ILE A 91 -12.79 -4.92 4.54
CA ILE A 91 -12.99 -4.87 6.00
C ILE A 91 -14.15 -5.77 6.45
N LYS A 92 -15.17 -5.97 5.60
CA LYS A 92 -16.32 -6.84 5.90
C LYS A 92 -16.07 -8.32 5.62
N LYS A 93 -15.06 -8.65 4.81
CA LYS A 93 -14.72 -10.03 4.42
C LYS A 93 -13.66 -10.67 5.32
N ALA A 94 -12.90 -9.88 6.10
CA ALA A 94 -11.83 -10.34 6.99
C ALA A 94 -12.19 -10.20 8.49
#